data_AF-A0AAW6JQK0-F1
#
_entry.id   AF-A0AAW6JQK0-F1
#
_cell.length_a   1.000
_cell.length_b   1.000
_cell.length_c   1.000
_cell.angle_alpha   90.00
_cell.angle_beta   90.00
_cell.angle_gamma   90.00
#
_symmetry.space_group_name_H-M   'P 1'
#
loop_
_entity.id
_entity.type
_entity.pdbx_description
1 polymer ?
#
loop_
_entity_poly.entity_id
_entity_poly.type
_entity_poly.pdbx_seq_one_letter_code
_entity_poly.pdbx_strand_id
1 'polypeptide(L)' 'MKTQNEIIKQGYDALVNSLGVADTIRFIQYFSPGKGDYTKERHQWLDEKTLEDVFMEIKQLPEDDLNQYDEIIE' A
#
# COMPACT_ATOMS: atom_id res chain seq x y z
N MET A 1 5.72 -22.20 15.66
CA MET A 1 4.33 -21.79 15.36
C MET A 1 4.44 -20.55 14.48
N LYS A 2 3.64 -20.42 13.42
CA LYS A 2 3.75 -19.26 12.52
C LYS A 2 3.24 -17.99 13.22
N THR A 3 3.90 -16.87 12.97
CA THR A 3 3.45 -15.54 13.35
C THR A 3 2.28 -15.09 12.48
N GLN A 4 1.58 -14.04 12.90
CA GLN A 4 0.49 -13.46 12.11
C GLN A 4 0.97 -13.00 10.73
N ASN A 5 2.15 -12.37 10.66
CA ASN A 5 2.71 -11.88 9.39
C ASN A 5 3.07 -13.04 8.45
N GLU A 6 3.62 -14.14 8.97
CA GLU A 6 3.91 -15.34 8.17
C GLU A 6 2.64 -15.98 7.60
N ILE A 7 1.52 -15.93 8.34
CA ILE A 7 0.21 -16.41 7.84
C ILE A 7 -0.35 -15.47 6.77
N ILE A 8 -0.22 -14.16 6.96
CA ILE A 8 -0.66 -13.16 5.97
C ILE A 8 0.12 -13.31 4.68
N LYS A 9 1.47 -13.39 4.74
CA LYS A 9 2.33 -13.59 3.57
C LYS A 9 1.95 -14.87 2.83
N GLN A 10 1.82 -15.98 3.55
CA GLN A 10 1.40 -17.25 2.95
C GLN A 10 0.02 -17.16 2.25
N GLY A 11 -0.93 -16.45 2.84
CA GLY A 11 -2.25 -16.24 2.23
C GLY A 11 -2.19 -15.41 0.95
N TYR A 12 -1.39 -14.34 0.95
CA TYR A 12 -1.14 -13.53 -0.24
C TYR A 12 -0.49 -14.35 -1.35
N ASP A 13 0.59 -15.07 -1.06
CA ASP A 13 1.29 -15.92 -2.03
C ASP A 13 0.33 -16.94 -2.66
N ALA A 14 -0.53 -17.56 -1.85
CA ALA A 14 -1.51 -18.53 -2.34
C ALA A 14 -2.54 -17.90 -3.29
N LEU A 15 -3.02 -16.69 -2.97
CA LEU A 15 -3.95 -15.95 -3.83
C LEU A 15 -3.27 -15.56 -5.16
N VAL A 16 -2.09 -14.95 -5.10
CA VAL A 16 -1.33 -14.52 -6.29
C VAL A 16 -1.03 -15.71 -7.20
N ASN A 17 -0.60 -16.84 -6.64
CA ASN A 17 -0.32 -18.04 -7.41
C ASN A 17 -1.55 -18.62 -8.12
N SER A 18 -2.76 -18.42 -7.58
CA SER A 18 -4.00 -18.97 -8.16
C SER A 18 -4.75 -18.01 -9.09
N LEU A 19 -4.73 -16.71 -8.79
CA LEU A 19 -5.52 -15.68 -9.48
C LEU A 19 -4.65 -14.73 -10.33
N GLY A 20 -3.35 -14.65 -10.05
CA GLY A 20 -2.51 -13.54 -10.49
C GLY A 20 -2.71 -12.29 -9.62
N VAL A 21 -1.79 -11.33 -9.78
CA VAL A 21 -1.72 -10.11 -8.95
C VAL A 21 -2.98 -9.26 -9.09
N ALA A 22 -3.43 -8.99 -10.32
CA ALA A 22 -4.57 -8.11 -10.57
C ALA A 22 -5.87 -8.63 -9.94
N ASP A 23 -6.17 -9.91 -10.11
CA ASP A 23 -7.40 -10.49 -9.57
C ASP A 23 -7.31 -10.76 -8.07
N THR A 24 -6.10 -10.96 -7.52
CA THR A 24 -5.86 -10.99 -6.07
C THR A 24 -6.21 -9.65 -5.42
N ILE A 25 -5.74 -8.53 -6.00
CA ILE A 25 -6.07 -7.18 -5.50
C ILE A 25 -7.59 -6.98 -5.51
N ARG A 26 -8.26 -7.34 -6.61
CA ARG A 26 -9.73 -7.22 -6.72
C ARG A 26 -10.47 -8.09 -5.71
N PHE A 27 -10.00 -9.31 -5.48
CA PHE A 27 -10.55 -10.22 -4.46
C PHE A 27 -10.46 -9.60 -3.06
N ILE A 28 -9.30 -9.06 -2.69
CA ILE A 28 -9.08 -8.45 -1.38
C ILE A 28 -9.96 -7.20 -1.20
N GLN A 29 -10.02 -6.35 -2.22
CA GLN A 29 -10.85 -5.14 -2.22
C GLN A 29 -12.34 -5.44 -2.09
N TYR A 30 -12.82 -6.58 -2.59
CA TYR A 30 -14.22 -6.99 -2.45
C TYR A 30 -14.60 -7.25 -0.98
N PHE A 31 -13.73 -7.92 -0.22
CA PHE A 31 -13.98 -8.24 1.19
C PHE A 31 -13.62 -7.10 2.14
N SER A 32 -12.70 -6.24 1.73
CA SER A 32 -12.27 -5.07 2.49
C SER A 32 -12.45 -3.82 1.63
N PRO A 33 -13.69 -3.36 1.41
CA PRO A 33 -13.90 -2.07 0.78
C PRO A 33 -13.23 -1.02 1.66
N GLY A 34 -12.24 -0.33 1.10
CA GLY A 34 -11.56 0.76 1.78
C GLY A 34 -12.58 1.75 2.36
N LYS A 35 -12.20 2.43 3.44
CA LYS A 35 -13.02 3.47 4.07
C LYS A 35 -12.43 4.84 3.75
N GLY A 36 -13.27 5.86 3.79
CA GLY A 36 -12.88 7.24 3.52
C GLY A 36 -13.36 7.73 2.16
N ASP A 37 -13.25 9.03 1.96
CA ASP A 37 -13.55 9.70 0.70
C ASP A 37 -12.28 10.40 0.24
N TYR A 38 -11.36 9.64 -0.35
CA TYR A 38 -10.07 10.17 -0.80
C TYR A 38 -10.24 11.37 -1.75
N THR A 39 -11.34 11.42 -2.51
CA THR A 39 -11.65 12.57 -3.37
C THR A 39 -11.82 13.84 -2.54
N LYS A 40 -12.57 13.79 -1.43
CA LYS A 40 -12.69 14.93 -0.51
C LYS A 40 -11.44 15.17 0.32
N GLU A 41 -10.86 14.11 0.86
CA GLU A 41 -9.72 14.19 1.79
C GLU A 41 -8.47 14.77 1.11
N ARG A 42 -8.22 14.43 -0.16
CA ARG A 42 -7.07 14.93 -0.92
C ARG A 42 -7.06 16.46 -1.03
N HIS A 43 -8.22 17.10 -1.17
CA HIS A 43 -8.31 18.56 -1.26
C HIS A 43 -7.87 19.29 0.02
N GLN A 44 -7.84 18.60 1.16
CA GLN A 44 -7.44 19.22 2.44
C GLN A 44 -5.93 19.46 2.55
N TRP A 45 -5.11 18.80 1.72
CA TRP A 45 -3.65 18.88 1.85
C TRP A 45 -2.92 18.94 0.51
N LEU A 46 -3.43 18.30 -0.55
CA LEU A 46 -2.72 18.23 -1.82
C LEU A 46 -2.81 19.53 -2.62
N ASP A 47 -3.91 20.26 -2.51
CA ASP A 47 -4.12 21.51 -3.26
C ASP A 47 -3.11 22.60 -2.84
N GLU A 48 -2.63 22.55 -1.60
CA GLU A 48 -1.62 23.45 -1.05
C GLU A 48 -0.18 22.95 -1.27
N LYS A 49 -0.02 21.72 -1.75
CA LYS A 49 1.28 21.06 -1.89
C LYS A 49 1.95 21.44 -3.21
N THR A 50 3.12 22.05 -3.15
CA THR A 50 3.91 22.35 -4.35
C THR A 50 4.79 21.18 -4.75
N LEU A 51 5.21 21.18 -6.02
CA LEU A 51 6.18 20.19 -6.51
C LEU A 51 7.53 20.29 -5.79
N GLU A 52 7.93 21.50 -5.37
CA GLU A 52 9.16 21.69 -4.58
C GLU A 52 9.04 21.03 -3.21
N ASP A 53 7.88 21.14 -2.55
CA ASP A 53 7.62 20.47 -1.27
C ASP A 53 7.78 18.94 -1.40
N VAL A 54 7.26 18.37 -2.48
CA VAL A 54 7.42 16.93 -2.78
C VAL A 54 8.91 16.56 -2.93
N PHE A 55 9.69 17.35 -3.67
CA PHE A 55 11.12 17.07 -3.84
C PHE A 55 11.92 17.22 -2.55
N MET A 56 11.56 18.19 -1.70
CA MET A 56 12.18 18.34 -0.38
C MET A 56 11.89 17.15 0.52
N GLU A 57 10.65 16.64 0.53
CA GLU A 57 10.25 15.47 1.30
C GLU A 57 11.00 14.22 0.85
N ILE A 58 11.08 13.97 -0.46
CA ILE A 58 11.84 12.83 -1.01
C ILE A 58 13.30 12.85 -0.54
N LYS A 59 13.94 14.02 -0.48
CA LYS A 59 15.33 14.15 0.00
C LYS A 59 15.50 13.93 1.50
N GLN A 60 14.41 14.04 2.27
CA GLN A 60 14.41 13.88 3.72
C GLN A 60 14.00 12.48 4.17
N LEU A 61 13.52 11.62 3.26
CA LEU A 61 13.17 10.24 3.57
C LEU A 61 14.44 9.45 3.99
N PRO A 62 14.47 8.84 5.19
CA PRO A 62 15.54 7.92 5.57
C PRO A 62 15.43 6.60 4.79
N GLU A 63 16.58 5.99 4.47
CA GLU A 63 16.67 4.73 3.69
C GLU A 63 15.83 3.57 4.26
N ASP A 64 15.64 3.51 5.58
CA ASP A 64 14.86 2.44 6.25
C ASP A 64 13.35 2.49 5.92
N ASP A 65 12.81 3.65 5.52
CA ASP A 65 11.38 3.86 5.26
C ASP A 65 10.93 3.30 3.89
N LEU A 66 11.89 3.04 3.00
CA LEU A 66 11.63 2.47 1.67
C LEU A 66 11.26 0.98 1.74
N ASN A 67 11.74 0.26 2.76
CA ASN A 67 11.50 -1.16 2.95
C ASN A 67 10.05 -1.47 3.37
N GLN A 68 9.27 -0.47 3.81
CA GLN A 68 7.86 -0.65 4.17
C GLN A 68 6.99 -1.07 2.97
N TYR A 69 7.40 -0.70 1.75
CA TYR A 69 6.68 -1.05 0.52
C TYR A 69 7.09 -2.41 -0.06
N ASP A 70 8.24 -2.93 0.34
CA ASP A 70 8.70 -4.27 -0.06
C ASP A 70 7.85 -5.39 0.56
N GLU A 71 7.13 -5.13 1.67
CA GLU A 71 6.21 -6.11 2.27
C GLU A 71 4.86 -6.25 1.53
N ILE A 72 4.53 -5.34 0.61
CA ILE A 72 3.22 -5.31 -0.06
C ILE A 72 3.25 -6.01 -1.42
N ILE A 73 4.41 -6.12 -2.06
CA ILE A 73 4.56 -6.76 -3.38
C ILE A 73 5.94 -7.46 -3.48
N GLU A 74 5.98 -8.75 -3.17
CA GLU A 74 6.95 -9.71 -3.76
C GLU A 74 6.18 -10.70 -4.65
#